data_AF-A0A2I4BXX0-F1
#
_entry.id   AF-A0A2I4BXX0-F1
#
_cell.length_a   1.000
_cell.length_b   1.000
_cell.length_c   1.000
_cell.angle_alpha   90.00
_cell.angle_beta   90.00
_cell.angle_gamma   90.00
#
_symmetry.space_group_name_H-M   'P 1'
#
loop_
_entity.id
_entity.type
_entity.pdbx_description
1 polymer ?
#
loop_
_entity_poly.entity_id
_entity_poly.type
_entity_poly.pdbx_seq_one_letter_code
_entity_poly.pdbx_strand_id
1 'polypeptide(L)'
;MAMLGGFSSAPHKKSVSDESNDVSEFICPVCLEIFESPVTTQCGHTFCQSCLQECLRPQKPVCAVCRATPGILTKATNLEALIQSSVAACKGCGVQVGLSQMRTHTAACSKYQEYIEEGVRTTAQSQPTVISPMPNRYTFSCPYCNCQNLDQDGLVEHCTSQHARDPRQVVCPICASMPWGDPNYRSADFFQHLKIRHTFSYDTFVDYSTDENTMIQEALQRSLLDN
;
A
#
# COMPACT_ATOMS: atom_id res chain seq x y z
N MET A 1 -28.16 -40.09 -10.49
CA MET A 1 -26.73 -40.21 -10.82
C MET A 1 -26.13 -38.80 -10.82
N ALA A 2 -24.97 -38.63 -10.17
CA ALA A 2 -23.97 -37.57 -10.41
C ALA A 2 -24.36 -36.10 -10.09
N MET A 3 -23.54 -35.23 -9.48
CA MET A 3 -22.25 -35.32 -8.80
C MET A 3 -22.11 -34.06 -7.91
N LEU A 4 -21.53 -34.20 -6.73
CA LEU A 4 -21.00 -33.10 -5.91
C LEU A 4 -19.70 -32.60 -6.54
N GLY A 5 -19.61 -31.30 -6.87
CA GLY A 5 -18.41 -30.67 -7.42
C GLY A 5 -17.66 -29.87 -6.35
N GLY A 6 -16.61 -30.46 -5.78
CA GLY A 6 -15.66 -29.78 -4.91
C GLY A 6 -14.70 -28.89 -5.71
N PHE A 7 -14.39 -27.72 -5.17
CA PHE A 7 -13.33 -26.86 -5.68
C PHE A 7 -11.99 -27.42 -5.17
N SER A 8 -11.35 -28.25 -5.99
CA SER A 8 -9.98 -28.69 -5.74
C SER A 8 -9.01 -27.55 -6.05
N SER A 9 -8.27 -27.13 -5.03
CA SER A 9 -7.10 -26.27 -5.11
C SER A 9 -6.07 -26.87 -6.09
N ALA A 10 -5.83 -26.19 -7.20
CA ALA A 10 -4.79 -26.59 -8.15
C ALA A 10 -3.42 -26.02 -7.69
N PRO A 11 -2.36 -26.85 -7.60
CA PRO A 11 -1.02 -26.38 -7.30
C PRO A 11 -0.42 -25.75 -8.56
N HIS A 12 0.01 -24.49 -8.45
CA HIS A 12 0.82 -23.84 -9.48
C HIS A 12 2.14 -24.62 -9.65
N LYS A 13 2.31 -25.23 -10.83
CA LYS A 13 3.54 -25.87 -11.28
C LYS A 13 4.66 -24.82 -11.33
N LYS A 14 5.71 -24.99 -10.53
CA LYS A 14 6.98 -24.28 -10.70
C LYS A 14 7.70 -24.87 -11.92
N SER A 15 7.83 -24.06 -12.98
CA SER A 15 8.75 -24.32 -14.09
C SER A 15 10.17 -23.96 -13.65
N VAL A 16 11.08 -24.93 -13.77
CA VAL A 16 12.50 -24.79 -13.45
C VAL A 16 13.23 -24.22 -14.68
N SER A 17 13.95 -23.09 -14.50
CA SER A 17 15.24 -22.76 -15.14
C SER A 17 15.66 -21.32 -14.85
N ASP A 18 16.36 -21.10 -13.73
CA ASP A 18 17.58 -20.26 -13.68
C ASP A 18 18.23 -20.51 -12.31
N GLU A 19 19.40 -21.18 -12.27
CA GLU A 19 20.23 -21.27 -11.07
C GLU A 19 20.94 -19.93 -10.85
N SER A 20 20.13 -18.91 -10.56
CA SER A 20 20.59 -17.66 -9.97
C SER A 20 20.29 -17.77 -8.48
N ASN A 21 21.30 -17.64 -7.62
CA ASN A 21 21.11 -17.47 -6.17
C ASN A 21 19.96 -16.49 -5.94
N ASP A 22 18.78 -16.98 -5.56
CA ASP A 22 17.58 -16.15 -5.43
C ASP A 22 17.70 -15.36 -4.13
N VAL A 23 18.41 -14.23 -4.22
CA VAL A 23 18.65 -13.32 -3.09
C VAL A 23 17.33 -12.84 -2.46
N SER A 24 16.21 -12.99 -3.17
CA SER A 24 14.86 -12.65 -2.74
C SER A 24 14.46 -13.26 -1.41
N GLU A 25 14.96 -14.46 -1.05
CA GLU A 25 14.68 -15.07 0.26
C GLU A 25 15.32 -14.31 1.43
N PHE A 26 16.35 -13.50 1.15
CA PHE A 26 17.09 -12.71 2.13
C PHE A 26 16.64 -11.26 2.18
N ILE A 27 15.57 -10.88 1.47
CA ILE A 27 15.12 -9.49 1.36
C ILE A 27 14.00 -9.20 2.37
N CYS A 28 14.12 -8.09 3.09
CA CYS A 28 13.09 -7.58 3.96
C CYS A 28 11.92 -7.00 3.14
N PRO A 29 10.67 -7.42 3.39
CA PRO A 29 9.52 -6.94 2.62
C PRO A 29 9.15 -5.47 2.90
N VAL A 30 9.81 -4.81 3.85
CA VAL A 30 9.55 -3.40 4.21
C VAL A 30 10.57 -2.48 3.55
N CYS A 31 11.87 -2.70 3.75
CA CYS A 31 12.90 -1.86 3.13
C CYS A 31 13.37 -2.35 1.76
N LEU A 32 12.99 -3.56 1.35
CA LEU A 32 13.40 -4.19 0.07
C LEU A 32 14.91 -4.37 -0.10
N GLU A 33 15.66 -4.33 0.99
CA GLU A 33 17.07 -4.67 1.05
C GLU A 33 17.26 -6.03 1.75
N ILE A 34 18.50 -6.53 1.85
CA ILE A 34 18.82 -7.74 2.64
C ILE A 34 18.25 -7.63 4.08
N PHE A 35 18.18 -8.67 4.90
CA PHE A 35 17.81 -8.51 6.31
C PHE A 35 18.97 -8.00 7.20
N GLU A 36 18.67 -7.07 8.11
CA GLU A 36 19.59 -6.59 9.15
C GLU A 36 18.93 -6.83 10.50
N SER A 37 19.63 -7.60 11.34
CA SER A 37 19.09 -8.12 12.62
C SER A 37 17.66 -8.66 12.45
N PRO A 38 17.45 -9.72 11.64
CA PRO A 38 16.12 -10.21 11.31
C PRO A 38 15.35 -10.71 12.54
N VAL A 39 14.09 -10.31 12.61
CA VAL A 39 13.14 -10.72 13.65
C VAL A 39 11.89 -11.30 13.01
N THR A 40 11.46 -12.45 13.50
CA THR A 40 10.25 -13.14 13.05
C THR A 40 9.12 -12.85 14.01
N THR A 41 7.99 -12.45 13.45
CA THR A 41 6.74 -12.22 14.19
C THR A 41 5.98 -13.53 14.39
N GLN A 42 5.06 -13.58 15.35
CA GLN A 42 4.23 -14.76 15.61
C GLN A 42 3.41 -15.23 14.40
N CYS A 43 3.08 -14.34 13.46
CA CYS A 43 2.40 -14.72 12.22
C CYS A 43 3.34 -15.34 11.15
N GLY A 44 4.62 -15.54 11.48
CA GLY A 44 5.60 -16.23 10.64
C GLY A 44 6.37 -15.33 9.67
N HIS A 45 6.12 -14.01 9.67
CA HIS A 45 6.80 -13.09 8.76
C HIS A 45 8.02 -12.45 9.42
N THR A 46 9.10 -12.34 8.65
CA THR A 46 10.40 -11.83 9.10
C THR A 46 10.66 -10.43 8.55
N PHE A 47 11.23 -9.57 9.38
CA PHE A 47 11.53 -8.17 9.08
C PHE A 47 12.89 -7.79 9.65
N CYS A 48 13.50 -6.70 9.20
CA CYS A 48 14.58 -6.06 9.96
C CYS A 48 14.02 -5.55 11.29
N GLN A 49 14.83 -5.57 12.35
CA GLN A 49 14.41 -5.09 13.67
C GLN A 49 13.89 -3.64 13.62
N SER A 50 14.60 -2.75 12.91
CA SER A 50 14.23 -1.35 12.71
C SER A 50 12.92 -1.21 11.92
N CYS A 51 12.77 -1.96 10.83
CA CYS A 51 11.55 -1.95 10.02
C CYS A 51 10.33 -2.40 10.81
N LEU A 52 10.45 -3.45 11.64
CA LEU A 52 9.34 -3.90 12.47
C LEU A 52 8.97 -2.87 13.53
N GLN A 53 9.96 -2.23 14.16
CA GLN A 53 9.72 -1.15 15.12
C GLN A 53 8.89 -0.01 14.50
N GLU A 54 9.13 0.30 13.23
CA GLU A 54 8.36 1.26 12.45
C GLU A 54 6.90 0.84 12.28
N CYS A 55 6.67 -0.44 11.93
CA CYS A 55 5.34 -1.02 11.78
C CYS A 55 4.55 -1.09 13.11
N LEU A 56 5.25 -1.07 14.25
CA LEU A 56 4.63 -1.09 15.58
C LEU A 56 4.24 0.30 16.11
N ARG A 57 4.64 1.39 15.44
CA ARG A 57 4.33 2.76 15.89
C ARG A 57 2.83 3.14 15.85
N PRO A 58 2.04 2.74 14.83
CA PRO A 58 0.62 3.09 14.77
C PRO A 58 -0.17 2.52 15.96
N GLN A 59 -1.29 3.18 16.33
CA GLN A 59 -2.16 2.78 17.44
C GLN A 59 -2.71 1.34 17.31
N LYS A 60 -2.88 0.86 16.07
CA LYS A 60 -3.31 -0.51 15.74
C LYS A 60 -2.26 -1.13 14.81
N PRO A 61 -1.18 -1.70 15.36
CA PRO A 61 -0.12 -2.25 14.54
C PRO A 61 -0.58 -3.52 13.84
N VAL A 62 -0.21 -3.65 12.57
CA VAL A 62 -0.53 -4.81 11.72
C VAL A 62 0.73 -5.28 11.00
N CYS A 63 0.83 -6.58 10.76
CA CYS A 63 1.90 -7.14 9.95
C CYS A 63 1.83 -6.59 8.52
N ALA A 64 2.95 -6.08 8.00
CA ALA A 64 3.02 -5.51 6.64
C ALA A 64 2.74 -6.54 5.53
N VAL A 65 2.83 -7.85 5.83
CA VAL A 65 2.62 -8.92 4.85
C VAL A 65 1.20 -9.48 4.92
N CYS A 66 0.72 -9.88 6.12
CA CYS A 66 -0.56 -10.57 6.28
C CYS A 66 -1.63 -9.80 7.05
N ARG A 67 -1.33 -8.56 7.49
CA ARG A 67 -2.22 -7.69 8.27
C ARG A 67 -2.70 -8.24 9.64
N ALA A 68 -2.20 -9.39 10.07
CA ALA A 68 -2.44 -9.92 11.41
C ALA A 68 -1.73 -9.07 12.49
N THR A 69 -2.24 -9.08 13.72
CA THR A 69 -1.60 -8.41 14.86
C THR A 69 -0.18 -8.96 15.07
N PRO A 70 0.87 -8.12 15.02
CA PRO A 70 2.23 -8.57 15.27
C PRO A 70 2.35 -8.97 16.75
N GLY A 71 2.49 -10.27 17.00
CA GLY A 71 2.64 -10.83 18.34
C GLY A 71 4.10 -10.85 18.80
N ILE A 72 4.47 -11.85 19.61
CA ILE A 72 5.82 -12.05 20.16
C ILE A 72 6.88 -12.02 19.05
N LEU A 73 7.99 -11.32 19.30
CA LEU A 73 9.15 -11.26 18.42
C LEU A 73 10.19 -12.30 18.85
N THR A 74 10.68 -13.07 17.89
CA THR A 74 11.85 -13.93 18.06
C THR A 74 12.94 -13.53 17.09
N LYS A 75 14.20 -13.59 17.52
CA LYS A 75 15.34 -13.38 16.60
C LYS A 75 15.39 -14.53 15.60
N ALA A 76 15.55 -14.21 14.31
CA ALA A 76 15.65 -15.19 13.25
C ALA A 76 17.11 -15.67 13.09
N THR A 77 17.65 -16.34 14.11
CA THR A 77 19.06 -16.75 14.17
C THR A 77 19.49 -17.64 13.00
N ASN A 78 18.62 -18.53 12.53
CA ASN A 78 18.90 -19.38 11.36
C ASN A 78 19.06 -18.54 10.09
N LEU A 79 18.21 -17.53 9.89
CA LEU A 79 18.28 -16.65 8.73
C LEU A 79 19.53 -15.76 8.80
N GLU A 80 19.86 -15.27 9.99
CA GLU A 80 21.07 -14.47 10.23
C GLU A 80 22.34 -15.27 9.91
N ALA A 81 22.42 -16.54 10.35
CA ALA A 81 23.54 -17.42 10.02
C ALA A 81 23.65 -17.68 8.51
N LEU A 82 22.51 -17.91 7.84
CA LEU A 82 22.50 -18.14 6.39
C LEU A 82 22.97 -16.90 5.63
N ILE A 83 22.55 -15.70 6.03
CA ILE A 83 23.02 -14.43 5.47
C ILE A 83 24.54 -14.27 5.66
N GLN A 84 25.08 -14.70 6.80
CA GLN A 84 26.51 -14.61 7.07
C GLN A 84 27.34 -15.56 6.20
N SER A 85 26.81 -16.73 5.83
CA SER A 85 27.50 -17.71 4.99
C SER A 85 27.29 -17.53 3.48
N SER A 86 26.32 -16.71 3.08
CA SER A 86 25.90 -16.56 1.68
C SER A 86 26.56 -15.36 0.99
N VAL A 87 26.79 -15.50 -0.32
CA VAL A 87 27.35 -14.46 -1.19
C VAL A 87 26.45 -14.26 -2.42
N ALA A 88 26.40 -13.04 -2.94
CA ALA A 88 25.70 -12.73 -4.18
C ALA A 88 26.42 -11.66 -5.00
N ALA A 89 26.15 -11.63 -6.30
CA ALA A 89 26.67 -10.61 -7.20
C ALA A 89 25.88 -9.31 -7.00
N CYS A 90 26.57 -8.19 -6.82
CA CYS A 90 25.94 -6.87 -6.88
C CYS A 90 25.36 -6.62 -8.27
N LYS A 91 24.09 -6.22 -8.37
CA LYS A 91 23.41 -5.98 -9.66
C LYS A 91 24.01 -4.84 -10.49
N GLY A 92 24.69 -3.89 -9.84
CA GLY A 92 25.34 -2.77 -10.52
C GLY A 92 26.75 -3.11 -11.01
N CYS A 93 27.64 -3.53 -10.10
CA CYS A 93 29.05 -3.74 -10.43
C CYS A 93 29.43 -5.19 -10.77
N GLY A 94 28.56 -6.17 -10.49
CA GLY A 94 28.80 -7.60 -10.72
C GLY A 94 29.74 -8.28 -9.71
N VAL A 95 30.31 -7.55 -8.76
CA VAL A 95 31.23 -8.10 -7.75
C VAL A 95 30.47 -9.01 -6.78
N GLN A 96 31.08 -10.14 -6.43
CA GLN A 96 30.58 -11.04 -5.39
C GLN A 96 30.79 -10.40 -4.02
N VAL A 97 29.71 -10.16 -3.29
CA VAL A 97 29.71 -9.55 -1.96
C VAL A 97 28.95 -10.47 -1.01
N GLY A 98 29.46 -10.66 0.21
CA GLY A 98 28.72 -11.37 1.26
C GLY A 98 27.42 -10.65 1.59
N LEU A 99 26.32 -11.39 1.77
CA LEU A 99 25.00 -10.77 1.97
C LEU A 99 24.97 -9.87 3.21
N SER A 100 25.73 -10.20 4.25
CA SER A 100 25.92 -9.38 5.46
C SER A 100 26.53 -7.99 5.17
N GLN A 101 27.32 -7.84 4.11
CA GLN A 101 27.98 -6.59 3.71
C GLN A 101 27.31 -5.91 2.50
N MET A 102 26.32 -6.56 1.89
CA MET A 102 25.69 -6.09 0.65
C MET A 102 25.09 -4.69 0.81
N ARG A 103 24.45 -4.40 1.94
CA ARG A 103 23.84 -3.09 2.22
C ARG A 103 24.86 -1.95 2.24
N THR A 104 25.98 -2.16 2.93
CA THR A 104 27.08 -1.17 2.95
C THR A 104 27.74 -1.03 1.59
N HIS A 105 27.81 -2.12 0.82
CA HIS A 105 28.33 -2.08 -0.54
C HIS A 105 27.42 -1.29 -1.48
N THR A 106 26.11 -1.56 -1.51
CA THR A 106 25.16 -0.88 -2.40
C THR A 106 25.11 0.61 -2.11
N ALA A 107 25.18 1.02 -0.84
CA ALA A 107 25.26 2.43 -0.46
C ALA A 107 26.53 3.15 -0.98
N ALA A 108 27.64 2.43 -1.16
CA ALA A 108 28.91 2.98 -1.65
C ALA A 108 29.17 2.71 -3.15
N CYS A 109 28.34 1.90 -3.81
CA CYS A 109 28.58 1.43 -5.18
C CYS A 109 27.90 2.35 -6.20
N SER A 110 28.70 3.19 -6.89
CA SER A 110 28.18 4.10 -7.93
C SER A 110 27.44 3.37 -9.04
N LYS A 111 27.92 2.19 -9.47
CA LYS A 111 27.26 1.37 -10.50
C LYS A 111 25.90 0.82 -10.04
N TYR A 112 25.71 0.61 -8.74
CA TYR A 112 24.42 0.19 -8.21
C TYR A 112 23.42 1.35 -8.21
N GLN A 113 23.88 2.56 -7.91
CA GLN A 113 23.07 3.77 -8.05
C GLN A 113 22.59 3.98 -9.49
N GLU A 114 23.48 3.86 -10.47
CA GLU A 114 23.13 3.94 -11.90
C GLU A 114 22.12 2.86 -12.31
N TYR A 115 22.26 1.64 -11.80
CA TYR A 115 21.32 0.54 -12.02
C TYR A 115 19.91 0.87 -11.49
N ILE A 116 19.80 1.46 -10.29
CA ILE A 116 18.51 1.90 -9.74
C ILE A 116 17.89 2.96 -10.65
N GLU A 117 18.66 3.97 -11.05
CA GLU A 117 18.15 5.06 -11.89
C GLU A 117 17.63 4.57 -13.24
N GLU A 118 18.30 3.60 -13.86
CA GLU A 118 17.82 2.97 -15.10
C GLU A 118 16.50 2.21 -14.88
N GLY A 119 16.35 1.52 -13.75
CA GLY A 119 15.09 0.89 -13.35
C GLY A 119 13.94 1.89 -13.18
N VAL A 120 14.23 3.08 -12.65
CA VAL A 120 13.23 4.16 -12.54
C VAL A 120 12.88 4.74 -13.91
N ARG A 121 13.86 4.95 -14.80
CA ARG A 121 13.61 5.47 -16.16
C ARG A 121 12.73 4.54 -16.99
N THR A 122 13.02 3.24 -16.95
CA THR A 122 12.27 2.23 -17.71
C THR A 122 10.82 2.09 -17.23
N THR A 123 10.57 2.23 -15.93
CA THR A 123 9.20 2.24 -15.36
C THR A 123 8.46 3.56 -15.60
N ALA A 124 9.15 4.70 -15.62
CA ALA A 124 8.55 5.98 -15.94
C ALA A 124 8.13 6.11 -17.41
N GLN A 125 8.84 5.47 -18.34
CA GLN A 125 8.50 5.49 -19.78
C GLN A 125 7.25 4.68 -20.13
N SER A 126 6.88 3.69 -19.31
CA SER A 126 5.65 2.90 -19.48
C SER A 126 4.47 3.47 -18.69
N GLN A 127 4.71 4.44 -17.81
CA GLN A 127 3.66 5.21 -17.17
C GLN A 127 3.15 6.26 -18.16
N PRO A 128 1.83 6.36 -18.42
CA PRO A 128 1.30 7.41 -19.25
C PRO A 128 1.75 8.77 -18.70
N THR A 129 2.42 9.60 -19.50
CA THR A 129 2.83 10.98 -19.15
C THR A 129 1.65 11.92 -18.86
N VAL A 130 0.43 11.39 -18.91
CA VAL A 130 -0.78 12.06 -18.45
C VAL A 130 -1.00 11.59 -17.01
N ILE A 131 -0.55 12.39 -16.04
CA ILE A 131 -1.26 12.45 -14.76
C ILE A 131 -2.70 12.75 -15.16
N SER A 132 -3.58 11.75 -15.07
CA SER A 132 -4.99 11.98 -15.33
C SER A 132 -5.38 13.21 -14.49
N PRO A 133 -6.16 14.17 -15.02
CA PRO A 133 -6.66 15.28 -14.22
C PRO A 133 -7.72 14.77 -13.23
N MET A 134 -7.58 13.53 -12.72
CA MET A 134 -8.39 13.00 -11.66
C MET A 134 -8.14 13.88 -10.45
N PRO A 135 -9.17 14.60 -9.99
CA PRO A 135 -9.09 15.31 -8.74
C PRO A 135 -8.72 14.32 -7.63
N ASN A 136 -8.06 14.78 -6.58
CA ASN A 136 -7.79 13.91 -5.43
C ASN A 136 -9.11 13.42 -4.81
N ARG A 137 -9.35 12.11 -4.83
CA ARG A 137 -10.56 11.47 -4.28
C ARG A 137 -10.33 10.67 -3.01
N TYR A 138 -9.08 10.45 -2.63
CA TYR A 138 -8.74 9.46 -1.60
C TYR A 138 -8.26 10.07 -0.30
N THR A 139 -7.52 11.17 -0.37
CA THR A 139 -6.94 11.79 0.82
C THR A 139 -7.20 13.29 0.84
N PHE A 140 -7.50 13.80 2.02
CA PHE A 140 -7.94 15.17 2.24
C PHE A 140 -7.12 15.80 3.36
N SER A 141 -7.04 17.12 3.33
CA SER A 141 -6.45 17.89 4.41
C SER A 141 -7.54 18.51 5.26
N CYS A 142 -7.38 18.48 6.58
CA CYS A 142 -8.34 19.11 7.49
C CYS A 142 -8.33 20.63 7.27
N PRO A 143 -9.47 21.28 6.98
CA PRO A 143 -9.51 22.71 6.71
C PRO A 143 -9.29 23.60 7.95
N TYR A 144 -9.32 23.03 9.17
CA TYR A 144 -9.14 23.77 10.42
C TYR A 144 -7.68 23.82 10.89
N CYS A 145 -6.94 22.73 10.70
CA CYS A 145 -5.58 22.55 11.23
C CYS A 145 -4.56 22.08 10.19
N ASN A 146 -4.98 21.84 8.94
CA ASN A 146 -4.16 21.36 7.83
C ASN A 146 -3.49 19.98 8.08
N CYS A 147 -4.06 19.15 8.95
CA CYS A 147 -3.65 17.75 9.08
C CYS A 147 -3.88 17.04 7.73
N GLN A 148 -2.81 16.51 7.13
CA GLN A 148 -2.80 15.95 5.78
C GLN A 148 -3.08 14.45 5.78
N ASN A 149 -3.37 13.90 4.60
CA ASN A 149 -3.49 12.46 4.34
C ASN A 149 -4.61 11.77 5.11
N LEU A 150 -5.70 12.48 5.39
CA LEU A 150 -6.91 11.90 6.00
C LEU A 150 -7.78 11.31 4.89
N ASP A 151 -8.12 10.03 4.96
CA ASP A 151 -9.18 9.48 4.12
C ASP A 151 -10.55 10.08 4.52
N GLN A 152 -11.61 9.77 3.78
CA GLN A 152 -12.94 10.32 4.04
C GLN A 152 -13.40 10.06 5.49
N ASP A 153 -13.28 8.83 5.97
CA ASP A 153 -13.68 8.45 7.34
C ASP A 153 -12.78 9.09 8.39
N GLY A 154 -11.46 9.08 8.17
CA GLY A 154 -10.48 9.73 9.04
C GLY A 154 -10.68 11.23 9.12
N LEU A 155 -11.13 11.89 8.04
CA LEU A 155 -11.47 13.31 8.06
C LEU A 155 -12.70 13.57 8.94
N VAL A 156 -13.75 12.74 8.83
CA VAL A 156 -14.96 12.82 9.67
C VAL A 156 -14.62 12.63 11.15
N GLU A 157 -13.85 11.58 11.47
CA GLU A 157 -13.44 11.25 12.84
C GLU A 157 -12.52 12.34 13.43
N HIS A 158 -11.52 12.78 12.67
CA HIS A 158 -10.60 13.84 13.06
C HIS A 158 -11.35 15.15 13.36
N CYS A 159 -12.20 15.59 12.42
CA CYS A 159 -12.97 16.83 12.59
C CYS A 159 -13.93 16.71 13.79
N THR A 160 -14.60 15.57 13.95
CA THR A 160 -15.51 15.33 15.08
C THR A 160 -14.78 15.30 16.43
N SER A 161 -13.55 14.78 16.51
CA SER A 161 -12.82 14.67 17.78
C SER A 161 -12.03 15.92 18.15
N GLN A 162 -11.41 16.59 17.17
CA GLN A 162 -10.48 17.71 17.41
C GLN A 162 -11.12 19.09 17.22
N HIS A 163 -12.22 19.19 16.46
CA HIS A 163 -12.77 20.47 16.03
C HIS A 163 -14.27 20.65 16.31
N ALA A 164 -14.94 19.76 17.04
CA ALA A 164 -16.41 19.76 17.25
C ALA A 164 -17.05 21.09 17.71
N ARG A 165 -16.28 22.02 18.26
CA ARG A 165 -16.76 23.32 18.76
C ARG A 165 -16.14 24.52 18.02
N ASP A 166 -15.43 24.30 16.92
CA ASP A 166 -14.85 25.36 16.10
C ASP A 166 -15.95 26.00 15.23
N PRO A 167 -16.27 27.30 15.39
CA PRO A 167 -17.36 27.96 14.67
C PRO A 167 -16.96 28.45 13.26
N ARG A 168 -15.71 28.24 12.83
CA ARG A 168 -15.23 28.76 11.54
C ARG A 168 -15.92 28.04 10.37
N GLN A 169 -16.42 28.83 9.42
CA GLN A 169 -16.96 28.29 8.17
C GLN A 169 -15.81 27.91 7.23
N VAL A 170 -15.78 26.64 6.84
CA VAL A 170 -14.74 26.06 6.00
C VAL A 170 -15.32 25.45 4.73
N VAL A 171 -14.48 25.39 3.69
CA VAL A 171 -14.79 24.65 2.47
C VAL A 171 -14.60 23.16 2.75
N CYS A 172 -15.55 22.34 2.31
CA CYS A 172 -15.40 20.90 2.39
C CYS A 172 -14.39 20.41 1.34
N PRO A 173 -13.24 19.84 1.73
CA PRO A 173 -12.22 19.42 0.78
C PRO A 173 -12.68 18.25 -0.10
N ILE A 174 -13.63 17.43 0.39
CA ILE A 174 -14.23 16.33 -0.38
C ILE A 174 -15.14 16.90 -1.47
N CYS A 175 -16.05 17.81 -1.14
CA CYS A 175 -16.91 18.44 -2.14
C CYS A 175 -16.08 19.27 -3.14
N ALA A 176 -15.09 20.02 -2.68
CA ALA A 176 -14.24 20.84 -3.53
C ALA A 176 -13.39 20.02 -4.54
N SER A 177 -13.15 18.74 -4.26
CA SER A 177 -12.48 17.85 -5.20
C SER A 177 -13.44 17.17 -6.20
N MET A 178 -14.75 17.33 -6.05
CA MET A 178 -15.70 16.77 -7.02
C MET A 178 -15.75 17.65 -8.29
N PRO A 179 -15.88 17.06 -9.50
CA PRO A 179 -15.98 17.83 -10.75
C PRO A 179 -17.14 18.83 -10.80
N TRP A 180 -18.21 18.56 -10.02
CA TRP A 180 -19.40 19.39 -9.87
C TRP A 180 -19.44 20.14 -8.53
N GLY A 181 -18.37 20.10 -7.73
CA GLY A 181 -18.29 20.82 -6.46
C GLY A 181 -17.91 22.28 -6.64
N ASP A 182 -18.34 23.13 -5.71
CA ASP A 182 -17.91 24.53 -5.64
C ASP A 182 -16.73 24.67 -4.66
N PRO A 183 -15.51 24.99 -5.12
CA PRO A 183 -14.33 25.16 -4.27
C PRO A 183 -14.42 26.35 -3.31
N ASN A 184 -15.37 27.26 -3.49
CA ASN A 184 -15.55 28.43 -2.64
C ASN A 184 -16.73 28.28 -1.67
N TYR A 185 -17.53 27.22 -1.81
CA TYR A 185 -18.68 26.99 -0.95
C TYR A 185 -18.22 26.67 0.47
N ARG A 186 -18.62 27.52 1.42
CA ARG A 186 -18.34 27.36 2.84
C ARG A 186 -19.58 26.86 3.56
N SER A 187 -19.47 25.70 4.19
CA SER A 187 -20.57 25.12 4.96
C SER A 187 -20.80 25.90 6.26
N ALA A 188 -22.05 26.29 6.52
CA ALA A 188 -22.44 26.94 7.78
C ALA A 188 -22.31 25.99 8.99
N ASP A 189 -22.59 24.70 8.79
CA ASP A 189 -22.27 23.62 9.73
C ASP A 189 -21.52 22.51 8.99
N PHE A 190 -20.20 22.63 9.01
CA PHE A 190 -19.31 21.68 8.32
C PHE A 190 -19.36 20.27 8.93
N PHE A 191 -19.54 20.14 10.25
CA PHE A 191 -19.57 18.84 10.92
C PHE A 191 -20.83 18.08 10.56
N GLN A 192 -21.98 18.75 10.61
CA GLN A 192 -23.24 18.16 10.20
C GLN A 192 -23.22 17.83 8.70
N HIS A 193 -22.63 18.69 7.87
CA HIS A 193 -22.44 18.40 6.44
C HIS A 193 -21.64 17.11 6.21
N LEU A 194 -20.46 16.98 6.84
CA LEU A 194 -19.63 15.78 6.73
C LEU A 194 -20.38 14.51 7.16
N LYS A 195 -21.09 14.58 8.29
CA LYS A 195 -21.86 13.43 8.82
C LYS A 195 -23.10 13.07 8.00
N ILE A 196 -23.65 13.99 7.21
CA ILE A 196 -24.83 13.69 6.38
C ILE A 196 -24.42 13.25 4.99
N ARG A 197 -23.42 13.92 4.40
CA ARG A 197 -23.06 13.74 2.98
C ARG A 197 -21.88 12.80 2.75
N HIS A 198 -21.05 12.59 3.77
CA HIS A 198 -19.79 11.86 3.67
C HIS A 198 -19.62 10.79 4.77
N THR A 199 -20.70 10.38 5.44
CA THR A 199 -20.68 9.18 6.30
C THR A 199 -20.63 7.88 5.49
N PHE A 200 -20.82 7.95 4.17
CA PHE A 200 -20.75 6.80 3.28
C PHE A 200 -19.87 7.14 2.07
N SER A 201 -18.92 6.28 1.74
CA SER A 201 -18.08 6.41 0.55
C SER A 201 -18.86 5.91 -0.68
N TYR A 202 -19.08 6.78 -1.66
CA TYR A 202 -19.75 6.44 -2.91
C TYR A 202 -18.80 5.74 -3.89
N ASP A 203 -17.50 6.02 -3.81
CA ASP A 203 -16.44 5.39 -4.65
C ASP A 203 -16.34 3.87 -4.43
N THR A 204 -16.83 3.33 -3.31
CA THR A 204 -16.88 1.88 -3.07
C THR A 204 -17.92 1.17 -3.95
N PHE A 205 -18.92 1.90 -4.45
CA PHE A 205 -20.08 1.32 -5.15
C PHE A 205 -20.24 1.81 -6.59
N VAL A 206 -19.54 2.87 -6.98
CA VAL A 206 -19.60 3.44 -8.32
C VAL A 206 -18.19 3.61 -8.86
N ASP A 207 -17.84 2.75 -9.81
CA ASP A 207 -16.61 2.90 -10.58
C ASP A 207 -16.82 3.95 -11.67
N TYR A 208 -16.34 5.16 -11.41
CA TYR A 208 -16.38 6.27 -12.35
C TYR A 208 -15.52 6.08 -13.62
N SER A 209 -14.71 5.02 -13.68
CA SER A 209 -13.95 4.65 -14.88
C SER A 209 -14.72 3.72 -15.81
N THR A 210 -15.83 3.13 -15.33
CA THR A 210 -16.70 2.28 -16.15
C THR A 210 -17.70 3.16 -16.92
N ASP A 211 -17.84 2.88 -18.22
CA ASP A 211 -18.80 3.55 -19.10
C ASP A 211 -20.25 3.34 -18.60
N GLU A 212 -21.05 4.41 -18.60
CA GLU A 212 -22.42 4.42 -18.06
C GLU A 212 -23.30 3.36 -18.72
N ASN A 213 -23.14 3.16 -20.04
CA ASN A 213 -23.86 2.16 -20.80
C ASN A 213 -23.49 0.73 -20.35
N THR A 214 -22.22 0.52 -20.01
CA THR A 214 -21.72 -0.76 -19.49
C THR A 214 -22.28 -1.07 -18.11
N MET A 215 -22.34 -0.07 -17.21
CA MET A 215 -22.93 -0.24 -15.87
C MET A 215 -24.44 -0.55 -15.94
N ILE A 216 -25.17 0.13 -16.83
CA ILE A 216 -26.61 -0.11 -17.05
C ILE A 216 -26.84 -1.52 -17.59
N GLN A 217 -26.02 -1.97 -18.54
CA GLN A 217 -26.14 -3.29 -19.14
C GLN A 217 -25.86 -4.40 -18.12
N GLU A 218 -24.88 -4.24 -17.24
CA GLU A 218 -24.63 -5.18 -16.13
C GLU A 218 -25.77 -5.21 -15.12
N ALA A 219 -26.33 -4.06 -14.74
CA ALA A 219 -27.43 -3.99 -13.80
C ALA A 219 -28.68 -4.70 -14.35
N LEU A 220 -28.98 -4.50 -15.63
CA LEU A 220 -30.05 -5.22 -16.33
C LEU A 220 -29.78 -6.73 -16.37
N GLN A 221 -28.54 -7.14 -16.66
CA GLN A 221 -28.17 -8.56 -16.70
C GLN A 221 -28.29 -9.24 -15.33
N ARG A 222 -27.89 -8.56 -14.24
CA ARG A 222 -28.04 -9.08 -12.87
C ARG A 222 -29.52 -9.21 -12.48
N SER A 223 -30.35 -8.24 -12.85
CA SER A 223 -31.80 -8.30 -12.61
C SER A 223 -32.50 -9.44 -13.35
N LEU A 224 -31.92 -9.92 -14.46
CA LEU A 224 -32.44 -11.07 -15.21
C LEU A 224 -32.01 -12.42 -14.62
N LEU A 225 -30.92 -12.44 -13.83
CA LEU A 225 -30.43 -13.65 -13.18
C LEU A 225 -31.12 -13.93 -11.83
N ASP A 226 -31.73 -12.91 -11.22
CA ASP A 226 -32.50 -13.01 -9.96
C ASP A 226 -33.98 -13.40 -10.17
N ASN A 227 -34.37 -13.94 -11.35
CA ASN A 227 -35.67 -14.59 -11.60
C ASN A 227 -35.54 -16.10 -11.81
#